data_AF-A0A2Z6D3Y1-F1
#
_entry.id   AF-A0A2Z6D3Y1-F1
#
_cell.length_a   1.000
_cell.length_b   1.000
_cell.length_c   1.000
_cell.angle_alpha   90.00
_cell.angle_beta   90.00
_cell.angle_gamma   90.00
#
_symmetry.space_group_name_H-M   'P 1'
#
loop_
_entity.id
_entity.type
_entity.pdbx_description
1 polymer ?
#
loop_
_entity_poly.entity_id
_entity_poly.type
_entity_poly.pdbx_seq_one_letter_code
_entity_poly.pdbx_strand_id
1 'polypeptide(L)'
;MALPTPRANAITTGAIAQTVVSKFTTMQAAHCALVVALQYAPDDPQFAVAREHLKKAIALSGEYHQLFWSIFWKTSPERVKRRIRSQCHQLAFDTYSHMVDCAVLVNEYANLQTSRGITEPKQWREFLLNLKCAFEWLEREHPQEITFKQLTLL
;
A
#
# COMPACT_ATOMS: atom_id res chain seq x y z
N MET A 1 -46.14 -13.93 -39.33
CA MET A 1 -45.90 -14.12 -37.89
C MET A 1 -44.47 -14.59 -37.72
N ALA A 2 -43.53 -13.68 -37.45
CA ALA A 2 -42.11 -14.00 -37.32
C ALA A 2 -41.70 -13.89 -35.84
N LEU A 3 -41.13 -14.97 -35.30
CA LEU A 3 -40.59 -15.03 -33.94
C LEU A 3 -39.28 -14.22 -33.84
N PRO A 4 -39.05 -13.43 -32.79
CA PRO A 4 -37.76 -12.80 -32.56
C PRO A 4 -36.79 -13.78 -31.88
N THR A 5 -35.59 -13.90 -32.47
CA THR A 5 -34.43 -14.58 -31.87
C THR A 5 -33.90 -13.84 -30.65
N PRO A 6 -33.45 -14.52 -29.58
CA PRO A 6 -32.84 -13.88 -28.43
C PRO A 6 -31.41 -13.42 -28.74
N ARG A 7 -31.12 -12.13 -28.53
CA ARG A 7 -29.77 -11.58 -28.46
C ARG A 7 -29.11 -12.08 -27.17
N ALA A 8 -28.12 -12.97 -27.31
CA ALA A 8 -27.23 -13.32 -26.21
C ALA A 8 -26.34 -12.12 -25.88
N ASN A 9 -26.57 -11.51 -24.72
CA ASN A 9 -25.73 -10.44 -24.16
C ASN A 9 -24.36 -11.00 -23.79
N ALA A 10 -23.40 -10.88 -24.70
CA ALA A 10 -21.97 -11.08 -24.43
C ALA A 10 -21.40 -9.86 -23.70
N ILE A 11 -21.83 -9.60 -22.47
CA ILE A 11 -21.23 -8.57 -21.60
C ILE A 11 -21.12 -9.15 -20.20
N THR A 12 -19.98 -9.74 -19.82
CA THR A 12 -19.53 -9.68 -18.40
C THR A 12 -18.15 -10.26 -18.05
N THR A 13 -17.37 -10.89 -18.92
CA THR A 13 -16.11 -11.51 -18.44
C THR A 13 -14.88 -10.58 -18.51
N GLY A 14 -14.84 -9.67 -19.49
CA GLY A 14 -13.69 -8.77 -19.72
C GLY A 14 -13.57 -7.63 -18.71
N ALA A 15 -14.70 -6.98 -18.38
CA ALA A 15 -14.72 -5.82 -17.50
C ALA A 15 -14.29 -6.15 -16.06
N ILE A 16 -14.74 -7.29 -15.52
CA ILE A 16 -14.40 -7.74 -14.16
C ILE A 16 -12.89 -8.04 -14.05
N ALA A 17 -12.29 -8.64 -15.07
CA ALA A 17 -10.85 -8.93 -15.10
C ALA A 17 -10.01 -7.63 -15.16
N GLN A 18 -10.44 -6.63 -15.93
CA GLN A 18 -9.75 -5.33 -15.98
C GLN A 18 -9.89 -4.56 -14.65
N THR A 19 -11.05 -4.59 -14.00
CA THR A 19 -11.21 -3.92 -12.70
C THR A 19 -10.42 -4.62 -11.58
N VAL A 20 -10.29 -5.95 -11.61
CA VAL A 20 -9.49 -6.70 -10.62
C VAL A 20 -7.99 -6.56 -10.88
N VAL A 21 -7.52 -6.47 -12.13
CA VAL A 21 -6.09 -6.23 -12.39
C VAL A 21 -5.73 -4.75 -12.12
N SER A 22 -6.61 -3.81 -12.46
CA SER A 22 -6.39 -2.37 -12.26
C SER A 22 -6.36 -1.93 -10.79
N LYS A 23 -7.00 -2.67 -9.87
CA LYS A 23 -7.00 -2.35 -8.43
C LYS A 23 -5.75 -2.84 -7.68
N PHE A 24 -4.94 -3.69 -8.30
CA PHE A 24 -3.81 -4.36 -7.63
C PHE A 24 -2.44 -3.95 -8.20
N THR A 25 -2.39 -3.22 -9.31
CA THR A 25 -1.16 -2.71 -9.97
C THR A 25 -0.49 -1.54 -9.25
N THR A 26 -0.92 -1.23 -8.03
CA THR A 26 -0.94 0.15 -7.58
C THR A 26 -0.24 0.27 -6.20
N MET A 27 -0.16 -0.85 -5.45
CA MET A 27 0.81 -1.10 -4.37
C MET A 27 2.26 -0.85 -4.83
N GLN A 28 2.55 -1.04 -6.12
CA GLN A 28 3.84 -0.70 -6.70
C GLN A 28 4.14 0.81 -6.64
N ALA A 29 3.13 1.67 -6.82
CA ALA A 29 3.30 3.11 -6.68
C ALA A 29 3.58 3.50 -5.23
N ALA A 30 2.84 2.91 -4.27
CA ALA A 30 3.12 3.07 -2.85
C ALA A 30 4.54 2.60 -2.49
N HIS A 31 4.95 1.42 -2.96
CA HIS A 31 6.29 0.88 -2.77
C HIS A 31 7.37 1.82 -3.31
N CYS A 32 7.23 2.31 -4.55
CA CYS A 32 8.17 3.27 -5.14
C CYS A 32 8.26 4.55 -4.30
N ALA A 33 7.13 5.10 -3.86
CA ALA A 33 7.11 6.28 -3.01
C ALA A 33 7.82 6.04 -1.66
N LEU A 34 7.63 4.87 -1.03
CA LEU A 34 8.33 4.51 0.21
C LEU A 34 9.84 4.37 0.02
N VAL A 35 10.27 3.74 -1.08
CA VAL A 35 11.70 3.60 -1.41
C VAL A 35 12.35 4.96 -1.61
N VAL A 36 11.67 5.88 -2.32
CA VAL A 36 12.17 7.25 -2.51
C VAL A 36 12.16 8.02 -1.19
N ALA A 37 11.11 7.89 -0.36
CA ALA A 37 11.09 8.49 0.98
C ALA A 37 12.31 8.05 1.81
N LEU A 38 12.67 6.76 1.78
CA LEU A 38 13.83 6.27 2.53
C LEU A 38 15.16 6.94 2.10
N GLN A 39 15.30 7.34 0.83
CA GLN A 39 16.50 8.05 0.35
C GLN A 39 16.65 9.45 0.95
N TYR A 40 15.54 10.08 1.33
CA TYR A 40 15.50 11.41 1.93
C TYR A 40 15.36 11.37 3.46
N ALA A 41 15.37 10.18 4.06
CA ALA A 41 15.26 10.03 5.51
C ALA A 41 16.47 10.67 6.23
N PRO A 42 16.27 11.44 7.32
CA PRO A 42 17.36 12.07 8.05
C PRO A 42 18.34 11.04 8.63
N ASP A 43 19.64 11.33 8.55
CA ASP A 43 20.70 10.53 9.19
C ASP A 43 20.96 10.93 10.63
N ASP A 44 19.92 10.78 11.45
CA ASP A 44 19.94 11.05 12.89
C ASP A 44 19.66 9.74 13.66
N PRO A 45 20.46 9.38 14.69
CA PRO A 45 20.19 8.24 15.57
C PRO A 45 18.79 8.27 16.20
N GLN A 46 18.23 9.44 16.50
CA GLN A 46 16.88 9.63 17.04
C GLN A 46 15.80 9.27 16.01
N PHE A 47 16.14 9.25 14.73
CA PHE A 47 15.26 8.84 13.63
C PHE A 47 15.35 7.33 13.31
N ALA A 48 16.27 6.60 13.95
CA ALA A 48 16.55 5.21 13.60
C ALA A 48 15.31 4.30 13.69
N VAL A 49 14.49 4.47 14.72
CA VAL A 49 13.27 3.66 14.90
C VAL A 49 12.25 3.92 13.78
N ALA A 50 12.01 5.19 13.44
CA ALA A 50 11.13 5.55 12.32
C ALA A 50 11.64 4.97 11.00
N ARG A 51 12.96 5.01 10.78
CA ARG A 51 13.60 4.40 9.61
C ARG A 51 13.39 2.88 9.54
N GLU A 52 13.44 2.18 10.66
CA GLU A 52 13.17 0.74 10.69
C GLU A 52 11.72 0.42 10.34
N HIS A 53 10.75 1.20 10.83
CA HIS A 53 9.34 1.06 10.40
C HIS A 53 9.19 1.31 8.89
N LEU A 54 9.85 2.33 8.35
CA LEU A 54 9.86 2.61 6.92
C LEU A 54 10.45 1.44 6.09
N LYS A 55 11.60 0.89 6.52
CA LYS A 55 12.21 -0.28 5.88
C LYS A 55 11.30 -1.50 5.91
N LYS A 56 10.61 -1.76 7.04
CA LYS A 56 9.63 -2.85 7.14
C LYS A 56 8.46 -2.65 6.19
N ALA A 57 7.91 -1.43 6.08
CA ALA A 57 6.87 -1.12 5.12
C ALA A 57 7.33 -1.37 3.66
N ILE A 58 8.57 -1.01 3.33
CA ILE A 58 9.17 -1.29 2.00
C ILE A 58 9.30 -2.81 1.76
N ALA A 59 9.78 -3.57 2.75
CA ALA A 59 9.91 -5.02 2.63
C ALA A 59 8.55 -5.70 2.41
N LEU A 60 7.55 -5.38 3.24
CA LEU A 60 6.21 -5.94 3.15
C LEU A 60 5.50 -5.58 1.84
N SER A 61 5.67 -4.34 1.37
CA SER A 61 5.15 -3.93 0.06
C SER A 61 5.84 -4.63 -1.11
N GLY A 62 7.14 -4.95 -0.98
CA GLY A 62 7.86 -5.80 -1.93
C GLY A 62 7.36 -7.25 -1.93
N GLU A 63 7.16 -7.84 -0.75
CA GLU A 63 6.60 -9.18 -0.59
C GLU A 63 5.19 -9.28 -1.17
N TYR A 64 4.36 -8.26 -0.97
CA TYR A 64 3.04 -8.16 -1.58
C TYR A 64 3.14 -8.31 -3.10
N HIS A 65 4.06 -7.56 -3.72
CA HIS A 65 4.23 -7.56 -5.16
C HIS A 65 4.68 -8.94 -5.66
N GLN A 66 5.68 -9.53 -5.01
CA GLN A 66 6.16 -10.88 -5.34
C GLN A 66 5.05 -11.92 -5.23
N LEU A 67 4.26 -11.88 -4.15
CA LEU A 67 3.16 -12.80 -3.92
C LEU A 67 2.06 -12.64 -4.97
N PHE A 68 1.69 -11.41 -5.30
CA PHE A 68 0.65 -11.12 -6.29
C PHE A 68 1.02 -11.67 -7.67
N TRP A 69 2.29 -11.55 -8.06
CA TRP A 69 2.79 -12.03 -9.35
C TRP A 69 3.22 -13.50 -9.34
N SER A 70 3.21 -14.17 -8.18
CA SER A 70 3.52 -15.59 -8.08
C SER A 70 2.47 -16.52 -8.70
N ILE A 71 1.30 -15.98 -9.07
CA ILE A 71 0.20 -16.77 -9.63
C ILE A 71 -0.33 -16.26 -10.97
N PHE A 72 -0.81 -17.20 -11.78
CA PHE A 72 -1.55 -16.90 -13.00
C PHE A 72 -3.04 -16.68 -12.68
N TRP A 73 -3.44 -15.43 -12.47
CA TRP A 73 -4.81 -15.06 -12.05
C TRP A 73 -5.92 -15.57 -12.97
N LYS A 74 -5.66 -15.74 -14.27
CA LYS A 74 -6.66 -16.21 -15.23
C LYS A 74 -6.92 -17.72 -15.11
N THR A 75 -5.86 -18.50 -14.92
CA THR A 75 -5.89 -19.97 -15.04
C THR A 75 -5.88 -20.69 -13.70
N SER A 76 -5.45 -20.03 -12.62
CA SER A 76 -5.37 -20.66 -11.30
C SER A 76 -6.74 -21.03 -10.74
N PRO A 77 -6.86 -22.08 -9.91
CA PRO A 77 -8.10 -22.42 -9.22
C PRO A 77 -8.56 -21.29 -8.28
N GLU A 78 -9.87 -21.13 -8.11
CA GLU A 78 -10.44 -20.05 -7.28
C GLU A 78 -9.99 -20.14 -5.81
N ARG A 79 -9.82 -21.36 -5.28
CA ARG A 79 -9.27 -21.57 -3.93
C ARG A 79 -7.89 -20.94 -3.76
N VAL A 80 -7.02 -21.07 -4.77
CA VAL A 80 -5.68 -20.49 -4.76
C VAL A 80 -5.76 -18.96 -4.83
N LYS A 81 -6.60 -18.42 -5.73
CA LYS A 81 -6.80 -16.97 -5.84
C LYS A 81 -7.29 -16.35 -4.54
N ARG A 82 -8.25 -16.98 -3.87
CA ARG A 82 -8.76 -16.52 -2.56
C ARG A 82 -7.67 -16.49 -1.49
N ARG A 83 -6.84 -17.55 -1.43
CA ARG A 83 -5.71 -17.62 -0.49
C ARG A 83 -4.72 -16.48 -0.75
N ILE A 84 -4.30 -16.30 -2.00
CA ILE A 84 -3.35 -15.26 -2.38
C ILE A 84 -3.92 -13.87 -2.09
N ARG A 85 -5.18 -13.59 -2.44
CA ARG A 85 -5.84 -12.33 -2.08
C ARG A 85 -5.81 -12.07 -0.57
N SER A 86 -6.19 -13.07 0.23
CA SER A 86 -6.17 -12.93 1.70
C SER A 86 -4.78 -12.60 2.24
N GLN A 87 -3.73 -13.20 1.68
CA GLN A 87 -2.36 -12.90 2.07
C GLN A 87 -1.91 -11.51 1.60
N CYS A 88 -2.24 -11.11 0.37
CA CYS A 88 -2.03 -9.75 -0.12
C CYS A 88 -2.74 -8.72 0.77
N HIS A 89 -3.98 -8.97 1.19
CA HIS A 89 -4.72 -8.07 2.09
C HIS A 89 -4.06 -7.96 3.47
N GLN A 90 -3.50 -9.07 3.98
CA GLN A 90 -2.69 -9.05 5.21
C GLN A 90 -1.46 -8.17 5.04
N LEU A 91 -0.67 -8.38 3.99
CA LEU A 91 0.54 -7.61 3.71
C LEU A 91 0.26 -6.12 3.49
N ALA A 92 -0.84 -5.76 2.83
CA ALA A 92 -1.26 -4.38 2.66
C ALA A 92 -1.59 -3.72 4.01
N PHE A 93 -2.32 -4.42 4.88
CA PHE A 93 -2.61 -3.94 6.23
C PHE A 93 -1.35 -3.78 7.09
N ASP A 94 -0.44 -4.76 7.06
CA ASP A 94 0.80 -4.71 7.84
C ASP A 94 1.72 -3.58 7.35
N THR A 95 1.78 -3.37 6.02
CA THR A 95 2.48 -2.23 5.41
C THR A 95 1.92 -0.91 5.93
N TYR A 96 0.59 -0.74 5.88
CA TYR A 96 -0.07 0.48 6.36
C TYR A 96 0.17 0.72 7.85
N SER A 97 0.09 -0.33 8.67
CA SER A 97 0.33 -0.24 10.11
C SER A 97 1.74 0.26 10.43
N HIS A 98 2.77 -0.29 9.77
CA HIS A 98 4.13 0.21 9.90
C HIS A 98 4.29 1.65 9.43
N MET A 99 3.55 2.09 8.40
CA MET A 99 3.56 3.48 7.96
C MET A 99 2.93 4.42 8.97
N VAL A 100 1.84 4.03 9.62
CA VAL A 100 1.22 4.81 10.70
C VAL A 100 2.20 5.00 11.86
N ASP A 101 2.83 3.91 12.32
CA ASP A 101 3.87 3.99 13.37
C ASP A 101 5.04 4.90 12.95
N CYS A 102 5.49 4.78 11.69
CA CYS A 102 6.52 5.66 11.13
C CYS A 102 6.07 7.13 11.18
N ALA A 103 4.84 7.44 10.80
CA ALA A 103 4.30 8.81 10.82
C ALA A 103 4.22 9.38 12.24
N VAL A 104 3.82 8.58 13.23
CA VAL A 104 3.83 8.97 14.65
C VAL A 104 5.25 9.35 15.08
N LEU A 105 6.23 8.48 14.83
CA LEU A 105 7.63 8.71 15.19
C LEU A 105 8.25 9.90 14.45
N VAL A 106 7.88 10.10 13.18
CA VAL A 106 8.28 11.26 12.36
C VAL A 106 7.76 12.56 12.98
N ASN A 107 6.51 12.58 13.45
CA ASN A 107 5.91 13.74 14.10
C ASN A 107 6.56 14.01 15.47
N GLU A 108 6.82 12.97 16.26
CA GLU A 108 7.55 13.09 17.53
C GLU A 108 8.96 13.65 17.32
N TYR A 109 9.67 13.13 16.32
CA TYR A 109 10.97 13.64 15.91
C TYR A 109 10.90 15.12 15.49
N ALA A 110 9.96 15.49 14.63
CA ALA A 110 9.79 16.88 14.19
C ALA A 110 9.50 17.84 15.36
N ASN A 111 8.62 17.43 16.28
CA ASN A 111 8.29 18.20 17.49
C ASN A 111 9.53 18.39 18.38
N LEU A 112 10.32 17.32 18.57
CA LEU A 112 11.54 17.37 19.37
C LEU A 112 12.58 18.31 18.75
N GLN A 113 12.82 18.22 17.44
CA GLN A 113 13.77 19.09 16.75
C GLN A 113 13.32 20.56 16.79
N THR A 114 12.02 20.80 16.58
CA THR A 114 11.41 22.14 16.69
C THR A 114 11.59 22.72 18.10
N SER A 115 11.35 21.92 19.15
CA SER A 115 11.54 22.34 20.54
C SER A 115 12.99 22.68 20.88
N ARG A 116 13.95 22.11 20.15
CA ARG A 116 15.39 22.38 20.28
C ARG A 116 15.87 23.54 19.40
N GLY A 117 14.97 24.17 18.63
CA GLY A 117 15.33 25.22 17.67
C GLY A 117 16.20 24.73 16.50
N ILE A 118 16.18 23.43 16.23
CA ILE A 118 16.94 22.83 15.12
C ILE A 118 16.10 23.00 13.84
N THR A 119 16.73 23.57 12.81
CA THR A 119 16.10 23.80 11.52
C THR A 119 15.85 22.49 10.78
N GLU A 120 14.77 22.46 10.00
CA GLU A 120 14.40 21.29 9.22
C GLU A 120 15.50 20.91 8.21
N PRO A 121 15.79 19.61 8.03
CA PRO A 121 16.67 19.15 6.96
C PRO A 121 16.18 19.61 5.59
N LYS A 122 17.10 19.96 4.68
CA LYS A 122 16.73 20.42 3.31
C LYS A 122 15.85 19.42 2.55
N GLN A 123 16.01 18.13 2.83
CA GLN A 123 15.31 17.02 2.17
C GLN A 123 14.03 16.59 2.92
N TRP A 124 13.70 17.25 4.04
CA TRP A 124 12.57 16.89 4.89
C TRP A 124 11.24 17.00 4.16
N ARG A 125 11.12 18.02 3.29
CA ARG A 125 9.91 18.23 2.51
C ARG A 125 9.68 17.11 1.50
N GLU A 126 10.73 16.67 0.80
CA GLU A 126 10.70 15.56 -0.15
C GLU A 126 10.37 14.25 0.56
N PHE A 127 10.95 14.03 1.73
CA PHE A 127 10.63 12.89 2.59
C PHE A 127 9.12 12.84 2.93
N LEU A 128 8.58 13.94 3.47
CA LEU A 128 7.16 14.02 3.85
C LEU A 128 6.22 13.89 2.67
N LEU A 129 6.57 14.49 1.52
CA LEU A 129 5.77 14.39 0.31
C LEU A 129 5.65 12.93 -0.17
N ASN A 130 6.77 12.21 -0.23
CA ASN A 130 6.76 10.82 -0.67
C ASN A 130 6.03 9.89 0.31
N LEU A 131 6.16 10.13 1.63
CA LEU A 131 5.35 9.44 2.62
C LEU A 131 3.85 9.70 2.41
N LYS A 132 3.45 10.96 2.21
CA LYS A 132 2.06 11.31 1.95
C LYS A 132 1.53 10.62 0.69
N CYS A 133 2.29 10.63 -0.39
CA CYS A 133 1.93 9.92 -1.60
C CYS A 133 1.74 8.42 -1.33
N ALA A 134 2.63 7.78 -0.58
CA ALA A 134 2.49 6.36 -0.23
C ALA A 134 1.18 6.08 0.53
N PHE A 135 0.80 6.94 1.49
CA PHE A 135 -0.49 6.84 2.19
C PHE A 135 -1.67 6.97 1.23
N GLU A 136 -1.68 8.00 0.37
CA GLU A 136 -2.75 8.23 -0.59
C GLU A 136 -2.95 7.04 -1.54
N TRP A 137 -1.86 6.42 -2.00
CA TRP A 137 -1.93 5.22 -2.85
C TRP A 137 -2.52 4.02 -2.10
N LEU A 138 -2.04 3.74 -0.89
CA LEU A 138 -2.56 2.64 -0.07
C LEU A 138 -4.04 2.80 0.28
N GLU A 139 -4.46 3.98 0.72
CA GLU A 139 -5.84 4.27 1.10
C GLU A 139 -6.80 4.17 -0.08
N ARG A 140 -6.36 4.56 -1.27
CA ARG A 140 -7.17 4.46 -2.48
C ARG A 140 -7.41 3.02 -2.93
N GLU A 141 -6.47 2.13 -2.65
CA GLU A 141 -6.46 0.76 -3.16
C GLU A 141 -7.02 -0.26 -2.19
N HIS A 142 -6.68 -0.07 -0.92
CA HIS A 142 -7.03 -0.97 0.17
C HIS A 142 -7.91 -0.27 1.23
N PRO A 143 -8.94 0.52 0.84
CA PRO A 143 -9.73 1.29 1.81
C PRO A 143 -10.45 0.36 2.79
N GLN A 144 -10.88 -0.81 2.32
CA GLN A 144 -11.58 -1.79 3.15
C GLN A 144 -10.61 -2.45 4.13
N GLU A 145 -9.44 -2.88 3.70
CA GLU A 145 -8.46 -3.55 4.56
C GLU A 145 -7.93 -2.61 5.64
N ILE A 146 -7.76 -1.33 5.31
CA ILE A 146 -7.36 -0.27 6.25
C ILE A 146 -8.48 -0.01 7.28
N THR A 147 -9.73 0.14 6.81
CA THR A 147 -10.86 0.53 7.68
C THR A 147 -11.44 -0.66 8.48
N PHE A 148 -11.55 -1.86 7.90
CA PHE A 148 -12.22 -3.01 8.54
C PHE A 148 -11.35 -3.75 9.56
N LYS A 149 -10.03 -3.86 9.35
CA LYS A 149 -9.18 -4.51 10.35
C LYS A 149 -8.95 -3.66 11.59
N GLN A 150 -9.01 -2.33 11.48
CA GLN A 150 -9.03 -1.45 12.66
C GLN A 150 -10.24 -1.74 13.57
N LEU A 151 -11.37 -2.21 13.02
CA LEU A 151 -12.57 -2.58 13.78
C LEU A 151 -12.57 -4.02 14.32
N THR A 152 -11.64 -4.88 13.87
CA THR A 152 -11.57 -6.29 14.37
C THR A 152 -10.56 -6.45 15.52
N LEU A 153 -9.86 -5.37 15.89
CA LEU A 153 -8.91 -5.30 17.00
C LEU A 153 -9.46 -4.52 18.22
N LEU A 154 -10.73 -4.08 18.16
CA LEU A 154 -11.51 -3.54 19.28
C LEU A 154 -12.41 -4.64 19.88
#